data_AF-B2JXG5-F1
#
_entry.id   AF-B2JXG5-F1
#
_cell.length_a   1.000
_cell.length_b   1.000
_cell.length_c   1.000
_cell.angle_alpha   90.00
_cell.angle_beta   90.00
_cell.angle_gamma   90.00
#
_symmetry.space_group_name_H-M   'P 1'
#
loop_
_entity.id
_entity.type
_entity.pdbx_description
1 polymer ?
#
loop_
_entity_poly.entity_id
_entity_poly.type
_entity_poly.pdbx_seq_one_letter_code
_entity_poly.pdbx_strand_id
1 'polypeptide(L)'
;MTNDGLDHIGDRHLDSTVNASQFTISEGDLTNLLRSPNTVSTPVSRTIQSGGSINYVREVNAGQVIGTDKFNNYQPTSTMTVITDKYGNLVTAFPGKLK
;
A
#
# COMPACT_ATOMS: atom_id res chain seq x y z
N MET A 1 11.09 9.97 14.36
CA MET A 1 10.12 9.24 13.53
C MET A 1 10.76 9.14 12.16
N THR A 2 11.11 7.92 11.73
CA THR A 2 11.58 7.71 10.36
C THR A 2 10.35 7.50 9.47
N ASN A 3 10.42 7.99 8.24
CA ASN A 3 9.35 7.86 7.25
C ASN A 3 9.62 6.67 6.31
N ASP A 4 10.37 5.66 6.77
CA ASP A 4 10.91 4.57 5.95
C ASP A 4 9.84 3.90 5.06
N GLY A 5 8.60 3.78 5.55
CA GLY A 5 7.48 3.25 4.77
C GLY A 5 6.97 4.18 3.66
N LEU A 6 6.93 5.49 3.89
CA LEU A 6 6.60 6.48 2.86
C LEU A 6 7.74 6.63 1.86
N ASP A 7 8.99 6.65 2.33
CA ASP A 7 10.17 6.71 1.47
C ASP A 7 10.21 5.49 0.53
N HIS A 8 9.94 4.29 1.07
CA HIS A 8 9.80 3.07 0.27
C HIS A 8 8.68 3.16 -0.77
N ILE A 9 7.55 3.78 -0.43
CA ILE A 9 6.45 4.00 -1.38
C ILE A 9 6.89 4.97 -2.49
N GLY A 10 7.58 6.06 -2.14
CA GLY A 10 8.15 7.02 -3.09
C GLY A 10 9.06 6.31 -4.10
N ASP A 11 10.04 5.58 -3.60
CA ASP A 11 11.07 4.92 -4.40
C ASP A 11 10.55 3.79 -5.28
N ARG A 12 9.39 3.19 -4.97
CA ARG A 12 8.91 1.98 -5.66
C ARG A 12 7.56 2.11 -6.33
N HIS A 13 6.64 2.83 -5.71
CA HIS A 13 5.23 2.85 -6.05
C HIS A 13 4.75 4.21 -6.54
N LEU A 14 5.60 5.24 -6.48
CA LEU A 14 5.42 6.54 -7.14
C LEU A 14 6.50 6.81 -8.21
N ASP A 15 7.48 5.91 -8.35
CA ASP A 15 8.45 5.91 -9.46
C ASP A 15 8.00 4.97 -10.57
N SER A 16 7.47 5.56 -11.65
CA SER A 16 7.01 4.84 -12.85
C SER A 16 8.09 4.03 -13.58
N THR A 17 9.37 4.25 -13.29
CA THR A 17 10.48 3.48 -13.89
C THR A 17 10.69 2.13 -13.20
N VAL A 18 10.10 1.94 -12.01
CA VAL A 18 10.23 0.71 -11.23
C VAL A 18 9.16 -0.30 -11.63
N ASN A 19 9.61 -1.53 -11.87
CA ASN A 19 8.74 -2.69 -12.14
C ASN A 19 8.01 -3.13 -10.85
N ALA A 20 6.96 -2.41 -10.49
CA ALA A 20 6.09 -2.63 -9.32
C ALA A 20 4.65 -2.19 -9.64
N SER A 21 3.70 -2.47 -8.73
CA SER A 21 2.41 -1.78 -8.78
C SER A 21 2.63 -0.28 -8.60
N GLN A 22 1.99 0.55 -9.43
CA GLN A 22 2.25 2.00 -9.45
C GLN A 22 0.98 2.77 -9.08
N PHE A 23 1.08 3.65 -8.09
CA PHE A 23 0.02 4.63 -7.84
C PHE A 23 -0.05 5.61 -9.01
N THR A 24 -1.27 5.99 -9.37
CA THR A 24 -1.54 7.06 -10.35
C THR A 24 -2.11 8.32 -9.70
N ILE A 25 -2.35 8.27 -8.39
CA ILE A 25 -2.74 9.41 -7.56
C ILE A 25 -1.50 10.15 -7.03
N SER A 26 -1.67 11.40 -6.60
CA SER A 26 -0.57 12.16 -6.00
C SER A 26 -0.13 11.57 -4.65
N GLU A 27 1.10 11.85 -4.22
CA GLU A 27 1.58 11.49 -2.87
C GLU A 27 0.70 12.12 -1.77
N GLY A 28 0.17 13.32 -2.00
CA GLY A 28 -0.77 13.98 -1.11
C GLY A 28 -2.10 13.22 -0.97
N ASP A 29 -2.68 12.79 -2.10
CA ASP A 29 -3.90 11.98 -2.10
C ASP A 29 -3.67 10.61 -1.45
N LEU A 30 -2.52 10.00 -1.70
CA LEU A 30 -2.13 8.74 -1.07
C LEU A 30 -2.00 8.90 0.44
N THR A 31 -1.34 9.96 0.91
CA THR A 31 -1.19 10.25 2.34
C THR A 31 -2.56 10.46 3.00
N ASN A 32 -3.48 11.16 2.34
CA ASN A 32 -4.86 11.32 2.81
C ASN A 32 -5.61 9.98 2.85
N LEU A 33 -5.45 9.14 1.82
CA LEU A 33 -6.08 7.82 1.76
C LEU A 33 -5.57 6.90 2.87
N LEU A 34 -4.26 6.88 3.14
CA LEU A 34 -3.64 6.09 4.21
C LEU A 34 -4.16 6.48 5.61
N ARG A 35 -4.47 7.77 5.81
CA ARG A 35 -4.99 8.31 7.08
C ARG A 35 -6.51 8.29 7.17
N SER A 36 -7.21 7.91 6.10
CA SER A 36 -8.66 7.93 6.07
C SER A 36 -9.25 6.95 7.10
N PRO A 37 -10.41 7.27 7.71
CA PRO A 37 -11.08 6.36 8.63
C PRO A 37 -11.31 4.98 8.01
N ASN A 38 -11.66 4.93 6.72
CA ASN A 38 -11.86 3.69 5.97
C ASN A 38 -10.60 2.80 5.99
N THR A 39 -9.42 3.37 5.69
CA THR A 39 -8.15 2.63 5.72
C THR A 39 -7.81 2.17 7.13
N VAL A 40 -7.93 3.07 8.13
CA VAL A 40 -7.56 2.78 9.52
C VAL A 40 -8.48 1.72 10.13
N SER A 41 -9.77 1.74 9.81
CA SER A 41 -10.75 0.77 10.32
C SER A 41 -10.78 -0.55 9.54
N THR A 42 -10.09 -0.65 8.41
CA THR A 42 -10.06 -1.88 7.62
C THR A 42 -9.38 -3.00 8.44
N PRO A 43 -10.04 -4.15 8.63
CA PRO A 43 -9.47 -5.24 9.41
C PRO A 43 -8.25 -5.83 8.71
N VAL A 44 -7.34 -6.40 9.50
CA VAL A 44 -6.22 -7.19 8.98
C VAL A 44 -6.79 -8.40 8.25
N SER A 45 -6.45 -8.56 6.96
CA SER A 45 -6.89 -9.69 6.15
C SER A 45 -5.98 -10.90 6.31
N ARG A 46 -4.69 -10.69 6.54
CA ARG A 46 -3.70 -11.74 6.84
C ARG A 46 -2.41 -11.18 7.43
N THR A 47 -1.56 -12.07 7.92
CA THR A 47 -0.20 -11.78 8.35
C THR A 47 0.82 -12.40 7.41
N ILE A 48 1.97 -11.75 7.23
CA ILE A 48 3.11 -12.27 6.46
C ILE A 48 4.38 -12.16 7.29
N GLN A 49 5.29 -13.12 7.14
CA GLN A 49 6.61 -13.06 7.77
C GLN A 49 7.60 -12.37 6.82
N SER A 50 8.26 -11.32 7.30
CA SER A 50 9.26 -10.56 6.54
C SER A 50 10.38 -10.12 7.46
N GLY A 51 11.64 -10.40 7.08
CA GLY A 51 12.80 -10.00 7.87
C GLY A 51 12.81 -10.48 9.32
N GLY A 52 12.21 -11.66 9.60
CA GLY A 52 12.08 -12.20 10.96
C GLY A 52 10.97 -11.57 11.82
N SER A 53 10.20 -10.64 11.27
CA SER A 53 9.04 -10.01 11.93
C SER A 53 7.73 -10.35 11.23
N ILE A 54 6.62 -10.23 11.97
CA ILE A 54 5.28 -10.37 11.42
C ILE A 54 4.78 -9.00 10.96
N ASN A 55 4.37 -8.91 9.71
CA ASN A 55 3.67 -7.77 9.16
C ASN A 55 2.18 -8.08 8.96
N TYR A 56 1.35 -7.05 9.06
CA TYR A 56 -0.10 -7.12 9.04
C TYR A 56 -0.60 -6.48 7.77
N VAL A 57 -1.32 -7.25 6.97
CA VAL A 57 -1.81 -6.85 5.65
C VAL A 57 -3.27 -6.42 5.76
N ARG A 58 -3.61 -5.28 5.17
CA ARG A 58 -4.99 -4.81 4.96
C ARG A 58 -5.21 -4.63 3.47
N GLU A 59 -6.36 -5.04 2.98
CA GLU A 59 -6.81 -4.79 1.61
C GLU A 59 -7.95 -3.78 1.65
N VAL A 60 -7.66 -2.54 1.29
CA VAL A 60 -8.59 -1.41 1.39
C VAL A 60 -9.17 -1.14 0.01
N ASN A 61 -10.50 -1.02 -0.09
CA ASN A 61 -11.13 -0.49 -1.30
C ASN A 61 -11.17 1.04 -1.20
N ALA A 62 -10.45 1.73 -2.09
CA ALA A 62 -10.38 3.19 -2.15
C ALA A 62 -11.63 3.84 -2.78
N GLY A 63 -12.56 3.04 -3.35
CA GLY A 63 -13.77 3.53 -4.01
C GLY A 63 -13.56 4.15 -5.39
N GLN A 64 -12.31 4.35 -5.79
CA GLN A 64 -11.90 4.86 -7.10
C GLN A 64 -10.59 4.21 -7.54
N VAL A 65 -10.28 4.26 -8.84
CA VAL A 65 -8.99 3.77 -9.35
C VAL A 65 -7.86 4.62 -8.76
N ILE A 66 -6.89 3.95 -8.14
CA ILE A 66 -5.75 4.60 -7.49
C ILE A 66 -4.40 4.24 -8.11
N GLY A 67 -4.37 3.26 -9.02
CA GLY A 67 -3.14 2.82 -9.66
C GLY A 67 -3.30 1.55 -10.47
N THR A 68 -2.17 0.92 -10.77
CA THR A 68 -2.06 -0.32 -11.55
C THR A 68 -1.51 -1.46 -10.69
N ASP A 69 -2.11 -2.65 -10.83
CA ASP A 69 -1.70 -3.85 -10.08
C ASP A 69 -0.74 -4.71 -10.91
N LYS A 70 0.55 -4.74 -10.54
CA LYS A 70 1.55 -5.58 -11.20
C LYS A 70 1.18 -7.07 -11.15
N PHE A 71 0.56 -7.54 -10.07
CA PHE A 71 0.16 -8.94 -9.92
C PHE A 71 -1.07 -9.29 -10.77
N ASN A 72 -1.71 -8.29 -11.39
CA ASN A 72 -2.82 -8.44 -12.31
C ASN A 72 -2.51 -7.78 -13.66
N ASN A 73 -1.32 -8.02 -14.22
CA ASN A 73 -0.91 -7.52 -15.54
C ASN A 73 -1.09 -5.99 -15.71
N TYR A 74 -0.78 -5.23 -14.66
CA TYR A 74 -0.87 -3.77 -14.62
C TYR A 74 -2.28 -3.22 -14.90
N GLN A 75 -3.33 -4.01 -14.66
CA GLN A 75 -4.69 -3.51 -14.80
C GLN A 75 -4.99 -2.43 -13.74
N PRO A 76 -5.79 -1.41 -14.10
CA PRO A 76 -6.25 -0.41 -13.14
C PRO A 76 -6.98 -1.05 -11.95
N THR A 77 -6.78 -0.50 -10.75
CA THR A 77 -7.37 -1.03 -9.52
C THR A 77 -7.77 0.05 -8.54
N SER A 78 -8.87 -0.18 -7.81
CA SER A 78 -9.26 0.60 -6.64
C SER A 78 -8.82 -0.02 -5.32
N THR A 79 -8.22 -1.21 -5.35
CA THR A 79 -7.74 -1.87 -4.14
C THR A 79 -6.35 -1.35 -3.80
N MET A 80 -6.12 -1.03 -2.53
CA MET A 80 -4.81 -0.73 -1.97
C MET A 80 -4.45 -1.80 -0.94
N THR A 81 -3.27 -2.40 -1.09
CA THR A 81 -2.66 -3.18 -0.01
C THR A 81 -1.89 -2.24 0.91
N VAL A 82 -2.15 -2.31 2.21
CA VAL A 82 -1.39 -1.60 3.25
C VAL A 82 -0.75 -2.62 4.17
N ILE A 83 0.55 -2.46 4.41
CA ILE A 83 1.34 -3.36 5.25
C ILE A 83 1.90 -2.57 6.43
N THR A 84 1.60 -3.02 7.64
CA THR A 84 2.12 -2.42 8.87
C THR A 84 2.91 -3.42 9.69
N ASP A 85 3.78 -2.92 10.56
CA ASP A 85 4.39 -3.74 11.63
C ASP A 85 3.38 -4.00 12.77
N LYS A 86 3.84 -4.68 13.83
CA LYS A 86 3.04 -4.98 15.03
C LYS A 86 2.62 -3.77 15.86
N TYR A 87 3.23 -2.60 15.65
CA TYR A 87 2.89 -1.35 16.31
C TYR A 87 1.98 -0.46 15.45
N GLY A 88 1.66 -0.90 14.23
CA GLY A 88 0.86 -0.14 13.27
C GLY A 88 1.67 0.87 12.46
N ASN A 89 3.00 0.84 12.53
CA ASN A 89 3.84 1.68 11.69
C ASN A 89 3.76 1.20 10.24
N LEU A 90 3.68 2.15 9.30
CA LEU A 90 3.64 1.85 7.87
C LEU A 90 4.97 1.21 7.44
N VAL A 91 4.89 0.02 6.86
CA VAL A 91 6.02 -0.65 6.21
C VAL A 91 6.01 -0.36 4.71
N THR A 92 4.85 -0.46 4.07
CA THR A 92 4.63 -0.08 2.66
C THR A 92 3.13 -0.05 2.35
N ALA A 93 2.77 0.53 1.21
CA ALA A 93 1.45 0.41 0.59
C ALA A 93 1.60 0.40 -0.92
N PHE A 94 0.70 -0.29 -1.63
CA PHE A 94 0.71 -0.33 -3.10
C PHE A 94 -0.67 -0.65 -3.69
N PRO A 95 -0.94 -0.25 -4.95
CA PRO A 95 -2.15 -0.65 -5.65
C PRO A 95 -2.19 -2.15 -5.94
N GLY A 96 -3.36 -2.74 -5.76
CA GLY A 96 -3.61 -4.14 -6.01
C GLY A 96 -3.55 -4.98 -4.76
N LYS A 97 -3.55 -6.30 -4.96
CA LYS A 97 -3.51 -7.29 -3.89
C LYS A 97 -2.18 -8.00 -3.91
N LEU A 98 -1.57 -8.14 -2.73
CA LEU A 98 -0.45 -9.06 -2.57
C LEU A 98 -0.91 -10.48 -3.00
N LYS A 99 -0.11 -11.19 -3.80
CA LYS A 99 -0.35 -12.59 -4.19
C LYS A 99 0.71 -13.49 -3.58
#